data_AF-A0AA40T3M6-F1
#
_entry.id   AF-A0AA40T3M6-F1
#
_cell.length_a   1.000
_cell.length_b   1.000
_cell.length_c   1.000
_cell.angle_alpha   90.00
_cell.angle_beta   90.00
_cell.angle_gamma   90.00
#
_symmetry.space_group_name_H-M   'P 1'
#
loop_
_entity.id
_entity.type
_entity.pdbx_description
1 polymer ?
#
loop_
_entity_poly.entity_id
_entity_poly.type
_entity_poly.pdbx_seq_one_letter_code
_entity_poly.pdbx_strand_id
1 'polypeptide(L)'
;MEINKIKVKDNDIEIIYDLPPQSSSNERKTVKFLCDEEPRVSFFNAMNALLDEAIEFCGLDPDTWSEGEVTGVTLKHSDDGVGINITVQSKINDLAVVVNTPHISKAVVSNQLEERINKLLAESEAYIQGQRSQMSLFDTKEEVVVRQFQMQ
;
A
#
# COMPACT_ATOMS: atom_id res chain seq x y z
N MET A 1 -1.03 15.44 -8.76
CA MET A 1 -1.90 14.66 -7.87
C MET A 1 -1.03 14.18 -6.74
N GLU A 2 -1.49 14.28 -5.50
CA GLU A 2 -0.69 13.85 -4.35
C GLU A 2 -1.48 12.79 -3.57
N ILE A 3 -1.02 11.54 -3.60
CA ILE A 3 -1.67 10.47 -2.84
C ILE A 3 -1.29 10.62 -1.37
N ASN A 4 -2.30 10.68 -0.51
CA ASN A 4 -2.18 10.87 0.93
C ASN A 4 -2.33 9.55 1.68
N LYS A 5 -3.13 8.63 1.13
CA LYS A 5 -3.44 7.37 1.80
C LYS A 5 -3.82 6.29 0.82
N ILE A 6 -3.37 5.07 1.11
CA ILE A 6 -3.73 3.84 0.42
C ILE A 6 -4.13 2.84 1.51
N LYS A 7 -5.26 2.15 1.34
CA LYS A 7 -5.69 1.07 2.22
C LYS A 7 -6.24 -0.09 1.40
N VAL A 8 -6.03 -1.29 1.93
CA VAL A 8 -6.66 -2.52 1.46
C VAL A 8 -7.38 -3.16 2.63
N LYS A 9 -8.65 -3.53 2.43
CA LYS A 9 -9.43 -4.26 3.43
C LYS A 9 -10.36 -5.23 2.73
N ASP A 10 -10.27 -6.52 3.02
CA ASP A 10 -11.19 -7.54 2.48
C ASP A 10 -11.38 -7.45 0.95
N ASN A 11 -10.30 -7.14 0.22
CA ASN A 11 -10.21 -6.83 -1.22
C ASN A 11 -10.67 -5.43 -1.67
N ASP A 12 -11.28 -4.62 -0.80
CA ASP A 12 -11.60 -3.24 -1.09
C ASP A 12 -10.34 -2.37 -1.07
N ILE A 13 -10.12 -1.60 -2.15
CA ILE A 13 -9.08 -0.60 -2.24
C ILE A 13 -9.67 0.78 -1.96
N GLU A 14 -9.07 1.49 -1.00
CA GLU A 14 -9.35 2.89 -0.73
C GLU A 14 -8.09 3.73 -0.97
N ILE A 15 -8.20 4.74 -1.84
CA ILE A 15 -7.12 5.69 -2.12
C ILE A 15 -7.62 7.10 -1.84
N ILE A 16 -6.92 7.84 -0.99
CA ILE A 16 -7.19 9.26 -0.71
C ILE A 16 -6.07 10.09 -1.32
N TYR A 17 -6.42 11.10 -2.11
CA TYR A 17 -5.45 11.93 -2.81
C TYR A 17 -5.95 13.37 -3.00
N ASP A 18 -5.03 14.31 -3.14
CA ASP A 18 -5.31 15.70 -3.46
C ASP A 18 -5.17 15.98 -4.95
N LEU A 19 -6.18 16.66 -5.50
CA LEU A 19 -6.13 17.22 -6.84
C LEU A 19 -5.28 18.51 -6.84
N PRO A 20 -4.60 18.81 -7.96
CA PRO A 20 -3.91 20.08 -8.10
C PRO A 20 -4.90 21.26 -7.96
N PRO A 21 -4.45 22.42 -7.46
CA PRO A 21 -5.30 23.61 -7.35
C PRO A 21 -5.90 23.96 -8.73
N GLN A 22 -7.22 24.19 -8.78
CA GLN A 22 -7.92 24.47 -10.05
C GLN A 22 -8.13 25.97 -10.34
N SER A 23 -7.69 26.86 -9.45
CA SER A 23 -7.85 28.31 -9.63
C SER A 23 -6.73 29.08 -8.90
N SER A 24 -6.82 30.40 -8.86
CA SER A 24 -5.88 31.27 -8.11
C SER A 24 -5.93 31.08 -6.59
N SER A 25 -6.84 30.25 -6.06
CA SER A 25 -6.78 29.80 -4.68
C SER A 25 -5.80 28.63 -4.55
N ASN A 26 -4.98 28.64 -3.49
CA ASN A 26 -4.12 27.51 -3.12
C ASN A 26 -4.89 26.34 -2.49
N GLU A 27 -6.23 26.34 -2.55
CA GLU A 27 -7.03 25.28 -1.97
C GLU A 27 -6.95 24.00 -2.80
N ARG A 28 -6.48 22.93 -2.16
CA ARG A 28 -6.45 21.59 -2.74
C ARG A 28 -7.75 20.88 -2.40
N LYS A 29 -8.28 20.15 -3.39
CA LYS A 29 -9.46 19.30 -3.19
C LYS A 29 -8.99 17.87 -2.90
N THR A 30 -9.29 17.38 -1.70
CA THR A 30 -9.11 15.98 -1.34
C THR A 30 -10.23 15.13 -1.93
N VAL A 31 -9.86 14.04 -2.58
CA VAL A 31 -10.75 13.06 -3.18
C VAL A 31 -10.50 11.70 -2.53
N LYS A 32 -11.58 10.95 -2.32
CA LYS A 32 -11.56 9.56 -1.89
C LYS A 32 -12.05 8.69 -3.04
N PHE A 33 -11.20 7.77 -3.47
CA PHE A 33 -11.48 6.73 -4.44
C PHE A 33 -11.71 5.41 -3.69
N LEU A 34 -12.74 4.68 -4.11
CA LEU A 34 -13.11 3.36 -3.60
C LEU A 34 -13.25 2.41 -4.78
N CYS A 35 -12.72 1.20 -4.62
CA CYS A 35 -12.82 0.13 -5.60
C CYS A 35 -13.05 -1.19 -4.85
N ASP A 36 -14.13 -1.88 -5.19
CA ASP A 36 -14.55 -3.18 -4.66
C ASP A 36 -14.13 -4.35 -5.57
N GLU A 37 -13.45 -4.05 -6.68
CA GLU A 37 -12.84 -5.05 -7.55
C GLU A 37 -11.55 -5.59 -6.93
N GLU A 38 -11.29 -6.88 -7.18
CA GLU A 38 -10.10 -7.57 -6.67
C GLU A 38 -8.79 -6.84 -7.07
N PRO A 39 -7.87 -6.63 -6.11
CA PRO A 39 -6.58 -6.01 -6.38
C PRO A 39 -5.81 -6.75 -7.48
N ARG A 40 -5.20 -6.01 -8.39
CA ARG A 40 -4.20 -6.55 -9.31
C ARG A 40 -3.08 -7.16 -8.48
N VAL A 41 -2.56 -8.30 -8.94
CA VAL A 41 -1.41 -8.95 -8.31
C VAL A 41 -0.24 -7.98 -8.15
N SER A 42 0.00 -7.11 -9.14
CA SER A 42 1.02 -6.05 -9.08
C SER A 42 0.81 -5.08 -7.92
N PHE A 43 -0.43 -4.65 -7.68
CA PHE A 43 -0.80 -3.75 -6.58
C PHE A 43 -0.58 -4.43 -5.23
N PHE A 44 -1.07 -5.66 -5.07
CA PHE A 44 -0.90 -6.42 -3.83
C PHE A 44 0.57 -6.68 -3.53
N ASN A 45 1.37 -7.04 -4.54
CA ASN A 45 2.80 -7.22 -4.40
C ASN A 45 3.53 -5.93 -4.03
N ALA A 46 3.15 -4.79 -4.64
CA ALA A 46 3.72 -3.49 -4.30
C ALA A 46 3.38 -3.07 -2.86
N MET A 47 2.18 -3.42 -2.38
CA MET A 47 1.73 -3.16 -1.02
C MET A 47 2.55 -3.98 -0.01
N ASN A 48 2.61 -5.30 -0.21
CA ASN A 48 3.29 -6.23 0.71
C ASN A 48 4.81 -6.20 0.63
N ALA A 49 5.38 -5.63 -0.43
CA ALA A 49 6.81 -5.35 -0.48
C ALA A 49 7.30 -4.42 0.64
N LEU A 50 6.39 -3.73 1.36
CA LEU A 50 6.69 -2.83 2.48
C LEU A 50 6.66 -3.52 3.85
N LEU A 51 6.37 -4.83 3.90
CA LEU A 51 6.25 -5.57 5.15
C LEU A 51 7.58 -5.63 5.91
N ASP A 52 8.68 -5.88 5.19
CA ASP A 52 10.01 -5.96 5.78
C ASP A 52 10.41 -4.66 6.45
N GLU A 53 10.13 -3.51 5.83
CA GLU A 53 10.38 -2.20 6.45
C GLU A 53 9.51 -2.00 7.69
N ALA A 54 8.24 -2.42 7.66
CA ALA A 54 7.38 -2.30 8.83
C ALA A 54 7.91 -3.15 10.01
N ILE A 55 8.39 -4.37 9.73
CA ILE A 55 9.03 -5.25 10.71
C ILE A 55 10.28 -4.58 11.28
N GLU A 56 11.16 -4.04 10.43
CA GLU A 56 12.39 -3.38 10.83
C GLU A 56 12.13 -2.12 11.69
N PHE A 57 11.31 -1.19 11.21
CA PHE A 57 11.05 0.08 11.90
C PHE A 57 10.29 -0.09 13.22
N CYS A 58 9.54 -1.18 13.38
CA CYS A 58 8.81 -1.49 14.61
C CYS A 58 9.59 -2.43 15.54
N GLY A 59 10.72 -3.00 15.09
CA GLY A 59 11.46 -4.02 15.84
C GLY A 59 10.62 -5.28 16.11
N LEU A 60 9.83 -5.69 15.12
CA LEU A 60 8.98 -6.88 15.22
C LEU A 60 9.79 -8.15 14.97
N ASP A 61 9.32 -9.27 15.49
CA ASP A 61 9.88 -10.58 15.22
C ASP A 61 9.53 -11.04 13.78
N PRO A 62 10.51 -11.24 12.88
CA PRO A 62 10.23 -11.57 11.48
C PRO A 62 9.50 -12.90 11.30
N ASP A 63 9.78 -13.89 12.15
CA ASP A 63 9.14 -15.21 12.04
C ASP A 63 7.65 -15.11 12.37
N THR A 64 7.30 -14.39 13.44
CA THR A 64 5.91 -14.13 13.83
C THR A 64 5.14 -13.32 12.78
N TRP A 65 5.82 -12.44 12.05
CA TRP A 65 5.21 -11.55 11.06
C TRP A 65 5.40 -12.00 9.61
N SER A 66 5.96 -13.20 9.38
CA SER A 66 6.23 -13.74 8.05
C SER A 66 4.97 -13.95 7.19
N GLU A 67 3.82 -14.15 7.82
CA GLU A 67 2.49 -14.22 7.19
C GLU A 67 1.68 -12.92 7.36
N GLY A 68 2.32 -11.85 7.84
CA GLY A 68 1.70 -10.54 7.93
C GLY A 68 1.41 -9.93 6.57
N GLU A 69 0.51 -8.96 6.55
CA GLU A 69 0.14 -8.20 5.35
C GLU A 69 0.14 -6.71 5.63
N VAL A 70 0.46 -5.92 4.61
CA VAL A 70 0.38 -4.46 4.67
C VAL A 70 -1.04 -4.04 4.27
N THR A 71 -1.80 -3.49 5.21
CA THR A 71 -3.20 -3.09 5.02
C THR A 71 -3.36 -1.59 4.76
N GLY A 72 -2.31 -0.80 4.93
CA GLY A 72 -2.34 0.60 4.53
C GLY A 72 -1.01 1.32 4.58
N VAL A 73 -0.93 2.38 3.79
CA VAL A 73 0.16 3.34 3.80
C VAL A 73 -0.42 4.75 3.84
N THR A 74 0.12 5.57 4.72
CA THR A 74 -0.21 6.99 4.80
C THR A 74 1.03 7.80 4.43
N LEU A 75 0.87 8.74 3.50
CA LEU A 75 1.90 9.66 3.06
C LEU A 75 1.53 11.06 3.53
N LYS A 76 2.43 11.67 4.31
CA LYS A 76 2.29 13.03 4.79
C LYS A 76 3.23 13.93 4.00
N HIS A 77 2.67 14.74 3.12
CA HIS A 77 3.40 15.73 2.33
C HIS A 77 3.71 16.96 3.17
N SER A 78 4.97 17.40 3.14
CA SER A 78 5.45 18.63 3.76
C SER A 78 6.51 19.27 2.86
N ASP A 79 6.90 20.51 3.17
CA ASP A 79 7.93 21.24 2.43
C ASP A 79 9.29 20.49 2.43
N ASP A 80 9.58 19.75 3.50
CA ASP A 80 10.81 18.97 3.66
C ASP A 80 10.73 17.59 2.97
N GLY A 81 9.60 17.26 2.34
CA GLY A 81 9.34 16.03 1.63
C GLY A 81 8.19 15.19 2.21
N VAL A 82 8.19 13.91 1.86
CA VAL A 82 7.10 12.98 2.20
C VAL A 82 7.53 12.09 3.36
N GLY A 83 6.77 12.13 4.46
CA GLY A 83 6.90 11.18 5.55
C GLY A 83 5.88 10.06 5.42
N ILE A 84 6.25 8.85 5.85
CA ILE A 84 5.49 7.62 5.58
C ILE A 84 5.11 6.93 6.90
N ASN A 85 3.90 6.37 6.95
CA ASN A 85 3.47 5.43 7.96
C ASN A 85 2.90 4.18 7.28
N ILE A 86 3.37 3.00 7.67
CA ILE A 86 2.94 1.71 7.14
C ILE A 86 2.11 1.01 8.21
N THR A 87 0.94 0.52 7.85
CA THR A 87 0.05 -0.29 8.69
C THR A 87 0.15 -1.74 8.26
N VAL A 88 0.51 -2.61 9.18
CA VAL A 88 0.56 -4.06 8.97
C VAL A 88 -0.41 -4.79 9.89
N GLN A 89 -0.90 -5.93 9.44
CA GLN A 89 -1.77 -6.80 10.18
C GLN A 89 -1.23 -8.23 10.12
N SER A 90 -1.32 -8.97 11.22
CA SER A 90 -1.06 -10.40 11.27
C SER A 90 -2.01 -11.09 12.24
N LYS A 91 -2.17 -12.40 12.13
CA LYS A 91 -2.97 -13.22 13.04
C LYS A 91 -2.03 -13.94 14.01
N ILE A 92 -2.04 -13.52 15.29
CA ILE A 92 -1.17 -14.07 16.33
C ILE A 92 -2.06 -14.69 17.42
N ASN A 93 -1.94 -16.00 17.65
CA ASN A 93 -2.78 -16.74 18.61
C ASN A 93 -4.29 -16.53 18.39
N ASP A 94 -4.74 -16.63 17.14
CA ASP A 94 -6.12 -16.35 16.72
C ASP A 94 -6.64 -14.92 16.90
N LEU A 95 -5.78 -13.98 17.29
CA LEU A 95 -6.12 -12.57 17.41
C LEU A 95 -5.56 -11.78 16.23
N ALA A 96 -6.39 -10.90 15.66
CA ALA A 96 -5.92 -9.93 14.67
C ALA A 96 -5.10 -8.85 15.40
N VAL A 97 -3.81 -8.80 15.11
CA VAL A 97 -2.87 -7.81 15.65
C VAL A 97 -2.52 -6.82 14.53
N VAL A 98 -2.71 -5.54 14.80
CA VAL A 98 -2.42 -4.46 13.86
C VAL A 98 -1.34 -3.55 14.45
N VAL A 99 -0.29 -3.32 13.68
CA VAL A 99 0.83 -2.44 14.06
C VAL A 99 0.98 -1.35 13.02
N ASN A 100 1.32 -0.14 13.48
CA ASN A 100 1.66 0.98 12.62
C ASN A 100 3.12 1.35 12.87
N THR A 101 3.87 1.61 11.80
CA THR A 101 5.21 2.17 11.96
C THR A 101 5.15 3.53 12.62
N PRO A 102 6.21 3.92 13.37
CA PRO A 102 6.43 5.33 13.66
C PRO A 102 6.45 6.15 12.37
N HIS A 103 6.34 7.46 12.50
CA HIS A 103 6.47 8.35 11.34
C HIS A 103 7.89 8.25 10.76
N ILE A 104 8.01 7.65 9.58
CA ILE A 104 9.27 7.50 8.85
C ILE A 104 9.47 8.80 8.07
N SER A 105 10.35 9.66 8.57
CA SER A 105 10.65 10.92 7.89
C SER A 105 11.49 10.67 6.64
N LYS A 106 11.39 11.54 5.63
CA LYS A 106 12.19 11.44 4.40
C LYS A 106 13.70 11.30 4.67
N ALA A 107 14.20 11.89 5.74
CA ALA A 107 15.62 11.83 6.12
C ALA A 107 16.13 10.42 6.44
N VAL A 108 15.23 9.49 6.81
CA VAL A 108 15.57 8.10 7.14
C VAL A 108 15.01 7.09 6.14
N VAL A 109 14.35 7.57 5.07
CA VAL A 109 13.88 6.71 3.98
C VAL A 109 15.09 6.26 3.16
N SER A 110 15.28 4.95 3.05
CA SER A 110 16.29 4.38 2.16
C SER A 110 15.84 4.47 0.70
N ASN A 111 16.79 4.46 -0.24
CA ASN A 111 16.47 4.44 -1.68
C ASN A 111 15.58 3.24 -2.05
N GLN A 112 15.77 2.09 -1.38
CA GLN A 112 14.96 0.90 -1.63
C GLN A 112 13.52 1.09 -1.18
N LEU A 113 13.29 1.67 0.00
CA LEU A 113 11.95 2.01 0.47
C LEU A 113 11.31 3.05 -0.46
N GLU A 114 12.06 4.06 -0.89
CA GLU A 114 11.58 5.06 -1.86
C GLU A 114 11.14 4.42 -3.18
N GLU A 115 11.92 3.49 -3.73
CA GLU A 115 11.56 2.74 -4.94
C GLU A 115 10.28 1.91 -4.77
N ARG A 116 10.13 1.23 -3.62
CA ARG A 116 8.92 0.43 -3.32
C ARG A 116 7.69 1.31 -3.19
N ILE A 117 7.82 2.46 -2.52
CA ILE A 117 6.74 3.44 -2.40
C ILE A 117 6.36 3.99 -3.79
N ASN A 118 7.34 4.33 -4.63
CA ASN A 118 7.08 4.82 -5.98
C ASN A 118 6.34 3.79 -6.85
N LYS A 119 6.66 2.50 -6.71
CA LYS A 119 5.90 1.42 -7.39
C LYS A 119 4.46 1.35 -6.90
N LEU A 120 4.25 1.39 -5.58
CA LEU A 120 2.90 1.40 -5.01
C LEU A 120 2.09 2.62 -5.45
N LEU A 121 2.71 3.80 -5.51
CA LEU A 121 2.08 5.01 -6.02
C LEU A 121 1.68 4.83 -7.49
N ALA A 122 2.56 4.32 -8.34
CA ALA A 122 2.25 4.08 -9.75
C ALA A 122 1.05 3.11 -9.94
N GLU A 123 1.00 2.02 -9.17
CA GLU A 123 -0.15 1.10 -9.17
C GLU A 123 -1.44 1.79 -8.70
N SER A 124 -1.35 2.62 -7.67
CA SER A 124 -2.50 3.41 -7.16
C SER A 124 -3.00 4.42 -8.20
N GLU A 125 -2.10 5.07 -8.94
CA GLU A 125 -2.47 5.96 -10.04
C GLU A 125 -3.17 5.22 -11.17
N ALA A 126 -2.72 4.00 -11.51
CA ALA A 126 -3.35 3.16 -12.51
C ALA A 126 -4.82 2.86 -12.13
N TYR A 127 -5.08 2.53 -10.86
CA TYR A 127 -6.45 2.35 -10.34
C TYR A 127 -7.33 3.60 -10.47
N ILE A 128 -6.79 4.77 -10.11
CA ILE A 128 -7.48 6.07 -10.24
C ILE A 128 -7.82 6.35 -11.71
N GLN A 129 -6.94 5.96 -12.64
CA GLN A 129 -7.14 6.12 -14.09
C GLN A 129 -8.05 5.06 -14.71
N GLY A 130 -8.62 4.15 -13.92
CA GLY A 130 -9.51 3.09 -14.40
C GLY A 130 -8.78 1.91 -15.05
N GLN A 131 -7.45 1.86 -14.95
CA GLN A 131 -6.68 0.67 -15.29
C GLN A 131 -6.80 -0.30 -14.10
N ARG A 132 -7.86 -1.12 -14.10
CA ARG A 132 -8.14 -2.13 -13.08
C ARG A 132 -7.87 -3.53 -13.62
N SER A 133 -8.04 -4.58 -12.81
CA SER A 133 -8.03 -5.97 -13.29
C SER A 133 -9.20 -6.17 -14.25
N GLN A 134 -9.04 -5.77 -15.51
CA GLN A 134 -9.90 -6.28 -16.56
C GLN A 134 -9.66 -7.78 -16.60
N MET A 135 -10.70 -8.60 -16.43
CA MET A 135 -10.66 -10.03 -16.75
C MET A 135 -9.84 -10.19 -18.03
N SER A 136 -8.68 -10.81 -17.91
CA SER A 136 -7.78 -11.09 -19.01
C SER A 136 -8.51 -12.02 -19.98
N LEU A 137 -9.14 -11.44 -20.99
CA LEU A 137 -9.65 -12.20 -22.14
C LEU A 137 -8.52 -12.86 -22.95
N PHE A 138 -7.26 -12.59 -22.60
CA PHE A 138 -6.05 -13.18 -23.19
C PHE A 138 -4.97 -13.34 -22.10
N ASP A 139 -5.10 -14.37 -21.25
CA ASP A 139 -4.06 -14.71 -20.27
C ASP A 139 -2.85 -15.34 -20.94
N THR A 140 -1.75 -14.58 -21.01
CA THR A 140 -0.41 -15.14 -21.12
C THR A 140 0.05 -15.51 -19.72
N LYS A 141 0.30 -16.80 -19.50
CA LYS A 141 0.72 -17.40 -18.23
C LYS A 141 1.88 -16.62 -17.58
N GLU A 142 1.61 -15.92 -16.49
CA GLU A 142 2.61 -15.65 -15.46
C GLU A 142 2.43 -16.68 -14.33
N GLU A 143 3.51 -17.37 -13.99
CA GLU A 143 3.51 -18.40 -12.95
C GLU A 143 3.29 -17.76 -11.58
N VAL A 144 2.18 -18.14 -10.96
CA VAL A 144 1.86 -17.84 -9.58
C VAL A 144 2.64 -18.79 -8.68
N VAL A 145 3.49 -18.28 -7.78
CA VAL A 145 4.00 -19.08 -6.65
C VAL A 145 2.92 -19.11 -5.57
N VAL A 146 1.96 -20.02 -5.72
CA VAL A 146 0.96 -20.32 -4.69
C VAL A 146 1.61 -21.21 -3.63
N ARG A 147 1.85 -20.68 -2.42
CA ARG A 147 2.05 -21.53 -1.25
C ARG A 147 0.67 -21.98 -0.77
N GLN A 148 0.31 -23.20 -1.11
CA GLN A 148 -0.99 -23.79 -0.82
C GLN A 148 -1.25 -23.89 0.69
N PHE A 149 -2.37 -23.32 1.15
CA PHE A 149 -2.99 -23.69 2.42
C PHE A 149 -3.57 -25.10 2.30
N GLN A 150 -2.99 -26.07 3.00
CA GLN A 150 -3.69 -27.31 3.33
C GLN A 150 -4.42 -27.11 4.64
N MET A 151 -5.76 -27.04 4.58
CA MET A 151 -6.59 -27.22 5.77
C MET A 151 -6.58 -28.70 6.16
N GLN A 152 -6.12 -29.00 7.37
CA GLN A 152 -6.48 -30.19 8.13
C GLN A 152 -7.07 -29.77 9.48
#